data_AF-A0A7C4N9E2-F1
#
_entry.id   AF-A0A7C4N9E2-F1
#
_cell.length_a   1.000
_cell.length_b   1.000
_cell.length_c   1.000
_cell.angle_alpha   90.00
_cell.angle_beta   90.00
_cell.angle_gamma   90.00
#
_symmetry.space_group_name_H-M   'P 1'
#
loop_
_entity.id
_entity.type
_entity.pdbx_description
1 polymer ?
#
loop_
_entity_poly.entity_id
_entity_poly.type
_entity_poly.pdbx_seq_one_letter_code
_entity_poly.pdbx_strand_id
1 'polypeptide(L)'
;MRKPRYIAPNITYHVVSRLIECRNMMEDDSIKALFEYCITLALEKYPFELINYQIMDNHIHLLIRTVEGGASISRIVQYIKSRFAQRFNRMMQRTGPVWNERFKDSIVEFADNPRMYLLNLI
;
A
#
# COMPACT_ATOMS: atom_id res chain seq x y z
N MET A 1 23.63 4.10 -1.51
CA MET A 1 22.62 3.50 -2.42
C MET A 1 21.65 2.65 -1.61
N ARG A 2 20.34 2.76 -1.83
CA ARG A 2 19.34 1.90 -1.17
C ARG A 2 19.39 0.50 -1.80
N LYS A 3 19.40 -0.55 -0.98
CA LYS A 3 19.36 -1.94 -1.47
C LYS A 3 18.09 -2.17 -2.33
N PRO A 4 18.20 -2.94 -3.44
CA PRO A 4 17.04 -3.38 -4.19
C PRO A 4 16.03 -4.09 -3.28
N ARG A 5 14.74 -3.92 -3.59
CA ARG A 5 13.68 -4.64 -2.89
C ARG A 5 13.82 -6.12 -3.20
N TYR A 6 13.70 -6.97 -2.18
CA TYR A 6 13.60 -8.40 -2.39
C TYR A 6 12.23 -8.72 -3.01
N ILE A 7 12.24 -9.36 -4.18
CA ILE A 7 11.04 -9.70 -4.93
C ILE A 7 11.04 -11.20 -5.16
N ALA A 8 10.07 -11.88 -4.56
CA ALA A 8 9.82 -13.30 -4.79
C ALA A 8 8.31 -13.57 -4.64
N PRO A 9 7.77 -14.60 -5.33
CA PRO A 9 6.39 -15.02 -5.13
C PRO A 9 6.21 -15.68 -3.75
N ASN A 10 4.96 -15.78 -3.30
CA ASN A 10 4.55 -16.43 -2.04
C ASN A 10 5.12 -15.78 -0.77
N ILE A 11 5.58 -14.53 -0.86
CA ILE A 11 6.12 -13.73 0.24
C ILE A 11 5.11 -12.66 0.69
N THR A 12 5.02 -12.47 2.00
CA THR A 12 4.20 -11.46 2.65
C THR A 12 4.98 -10.19 2.95
N TYR A 13 4.51 -9.09 2.35
CA TYR A 13 5.06 -7.76 2.52
C TYR A 13 4.14 -6.92 3.39
N HIS A 14 4.68 -6.36 4.46
CA HIS A 14 4.08 -5.22 5.11
C HIS A 14 4.58 -3.94 4.45
N VAL A 15 3.66 -3.18 3.86
CA VAL A 15 3.90 -1.97 3.08
C VAL A 15 3.38 -0.77 3.83
N VAL A 16 4.23 0.26 3.95
CA VAL A 16 3.86 1.56 4.52
C VAL A 16 4.09 2.66 3.49
N SER A 17 3.12 3.54 3.33
CA SER A 17 3.24 4.71 2.46
C SER A 17 2.60 5.94 3.08
N ARG A 18 3.32 7.07 3.09
CA ARG A 18 2.85 8.34 3.64
C ARG A 18 2.37 9.29 2.56
N LEU A 19 1.34 10.06 2.88
CA LEU A 19 0.89 11.19 2.08
C LEU A 19 1.91 12.33 2.15
N ILE A 20 1.90 13.17 1.12
CA ILE A 20 2.82 14.29 1.01
C ILE A 20 2.73 15.21 2.24
N GLU A 21 3.89 15.67 2.70
CA GLU A 21 4.02 16.56 3.87
C GLU A 21 3.39 16.00 5.16
N CYS A 22 3.15 14.68 5.24
CA CYS A 22 2.42 14.05 6.35
C CYS A 22 1.05 14.68 6.62
N ARG A 23 0.42 15.30 5.60
CA ARG A 23 -0.90 15.91 5.74
C ARG A 23 -1.98 14.86 5.93
N ASN A 24 -2.96 15.18 6.77
CA ASN A 24 -4.17 14.38 7.02
C ASN A 24 -5.16 14.49 5.86
N MET A 25 -4.80 13.97 4.69
CA MET A 25 -5.62 14.05 3.48
C MET A 25 -6.66 12.91 3.37
N MET A 26 -6.66 11.96 4.30
CA MET A 26 -7.59 10.84 4.37
C MET A 26 -8.43 10.84 5.66
N GLU A 27 -8.64 12.01 6.27
CA GLU A 27 -9.47 12.15 7.47
C GLU A 27 -10.95 11.82 7.19
N ASP A 28 -11.45 12.22 6.01
CA ASP A 28 -12.80 11.95 5.53
C ASP A 28 -12.96 10.49 5.07
N ASP A 29 -14.00 9.82 5.57
CA ASP A 29 -14.30 8.42 5.29
C ASP A 29 -14.57 8.15 3.79
N SER A 30 -15.05 9.13 3.04
CA SER A 30 -15.19 9.01 1.58
C SER A 30 -13.85 8.88 0.87
N ILE A 31 -12.79 9.48 1.42
CA ILE A 31 -11.43 9.35 0.89
C ILE A 31 -10.83 7.99 1.29
N LYS A 32 -11.15 7.49 2.49
CA LYS A 32 -10.78 6.12 2.89
C LYS A 32 -11.44 5.10 1.96
N ALA A 33 -12.75 5.24 1.72
CA ALA A 33 -13.50 4.41 0.77
C ALA A 33 -12.95 4.50 -0.66
N LEU A 34 -12.49 5.68 -1.08
CA LEU A 34 -11.80 5.86 -2.37
C LEU A 34 -10.52 5.02 -2.46
N PHE A 35 -9.76 4.93 -1.37
CA PHE A 35 -8.56 4.10 -1.32
C PHE A 35 -8.88 2.60 -1.33
N GLU A 36 -9.90 2.17 -0.58
CA GLU A 36 -10.40 0.78 -0.61
C GLU A 36 -10.86 0.36 -2.01
N TYR A 37 -11.53 1.27 -2.72
CA TYR A 37 -11.87 1.05 -4.12
C TYR A 37 -10.62 0.88 -5.01
N CYS A 38 -9.55 1.64 -4.75
CA CYS A 38 -8.29 1.47 -5.48
C CYS A 38 -7.58 0.14 -5.19
N ILE A 39 -7.75 -0.41 -3.99
CA ILE A 39 -7.32 -1.77 -3.64
C ILE A 39 -8.14 -2.80 -4.42
N THR A 40 -9.46 -2.64 -4.47
CA THR A 40 -10.37 -3.51 -5.24
C THR A 40 -9.97 -3.57 -6.72
N LEU A 41 -9.72 -2.42 -7.33
CA LEU A 41 -9.23 -2.33 -8.71
C LEU A 41 -7.88 -3.03 -8.93
N ALA A 42 -7.05 -3.14 -7.89
CA ALA A 42 -5.78 -3.85 -7.97
C ALA A 42 -6.01 -5.36 -7.90
N LEU A 43 -6.88 -5.83 -6.99
CA LEU A 43 -7.27 -7.24 -6.87
C LEU A 43 -7.89 -7.78 -8.17
N GLU A 44 -8.67 -6.96 -8.87
CA GLU A 44 -9.22 -7.30 -10.19
C GLU A 44 -8.13 -7.39 -11.27
N LYS A 45 -7.06 -6.59 -11.15
CA LYS A 45 -6.02 -6.47 -12.18
C LYS A 45 -4.91 -7.48 -12.04
N TYR A 46 -4.53 -7.82 -10.81
CA TYR A 46 -3.37 -8.66 -10.52
C TYR A 46 -3.75 -9.77 -9.55
N PRO A 47 -3.28 -11.01 -9.80
CA PRO A 47 -3.30 -12.04 -8.78
C PRO A 47 -2.36 -11.67 -7.62
N PHE A 48 -2.93 -11.49 -6.43
CA PHE A 48 -2.25 -11.41 -5.13
C PHE A 48 -3.25 -11.59 -3.98
N GLU A 49 -2.75 -11.82 -2.78
CA GLU A 49 -3.56 -11.93 -1.56
C GLU A 49 -3.42 -10.64 -0.75
N LEU A 50 -4.54 -9.96 -0.48
CA LEU A 50 -4.60 -8.91 0.53
C LEU A 50 -4.97 -9.55 1.86
N ILE A 51 -4.04 -9.58 2.81
CA ILE A 51 -4.27 -10.21 4.12
C ILE A 51 -4.94 -9.21 5.06
N ASN A 52 -4.48 -7.96 5.09
CA ASN A 52 -5.04 -6.90 5.91
C ASN A 52 -4.62 -5.52 5.38
N TYR A 53 -5.30 -4.47 5.83
CA TYR A 53 -4.90 -3.09 5.60
C TYR A 53 -5.38 -2.17 6.72
N GLN A 54 -4.69 -1.04 6.89
CA GLN A 54 -5.12 0.06 7.76
C GLN A 54 -4.93 1.39 7.03
N ILE A 55 -5.93 2.26 7.14
CA ILE A 55 -5.93 3.59 6.54
C ILE A 55 -5.96 4.60 7.68
N MET A 56 -4.85 5.32 7.85
CA MET A 56 -4.73 6.44 8.77
C MET A 56 -4.90 7.74 7.98
N ASP A 57 -5.12 8.86 8.67
CA ASP A 57 -5.41 10.13 8.00
C ASP A 57 -4.28 10.62 7.09
N ASN A 58 -3.03 10.26 7.39
CA ASN A 58 -1.84 10.70 6.64
C ASN A 58 -0.95 9.57 6.09
N HIS A 59 -1.31 8.30 6.32
CA HIS A 59 -0.54 7.16 5.83
C HIS A 59 -1.36 5.88 5.77
N ILE A 60 -0.85 4.90 5.03
CA ILE A 60 -1.50 3.59 4.85
C ILE A 60 -0.53 2.47 5.19
N HIS A 61 -1.10 1.40 5.71
CA HIS A 61 -0.48 0.10 5.93
C HIS A 61 -1.20 -0.94 5.06
N LEU A 62 -0.45 -1.73 4.29
CA LEU A 62 -0.98 -2.86 3.52
C LEU A 62 -0.19 -4.10 3.88
N LEU A 63 -0.90 -5.20 4.11
CA LEU A 63 -0.31 -6.52 4.28
C LEU A 63 -0.66 -7.35 3.05
N ILE A 64 0.29 -7.46 2.12
CA ILE A 64 0.09 -8.09 0.82
C ILE A 64 0.99 -9.30 0.70
N ARG A 65 0.41 -10.44 0.35
CA ARG A 65 1.16 -11.63 -0.06
C ARG A 65 1.13 -11.77 -1.57
N THR A 66 2.33 -11.79 -2.14
CA THR A 66 2.53 -12.07 -3.57
C THR A 66 2.29 -13.56 -3.84
N VAL A 67 1.92 -13.92 -5.06
CA VAL A 67 1.63 -15.30 -5.46
C VAL A 67 2.40 -15.70 -6.71
N GLU A 68 2.57 -17.00 -6.93
CA GLU A 68 3.19 -17.54 -8.15
C GLU A 68 2.43 -17.08 -9.41
N GLY A 69 3.16 -16.66 -10.45
CA GLY A 69 2.56 -16.10 -11.67
C GLY A 69 1.85 -14.73 -11.49
N GLY A 70 1.84 -14.17 -10.28
CA GLY A 70 1.26 -12.87 -9.97
C GLY A 70 2.18 -11.69 -10.28
N ALA A 71 1.71 -10.48 -9.97
CA ALA A 71 2.51 -9.28 -10.11
C ALA A 71 3.46 -9.09 -8.91
N SER A 72 4.60 -8.42 -9.14
CA SER A 72 5.50 -8.05 -8.04
C SER A 72 4.83 -7.03 -7.10
N ILE A 73 5.23 -7.05 -5.82
CA ILE A 73 4.76 -6.08 -4.82
C ILE A 73 4.90 -4.63 -5.29
N SER A 74 6.00 -4.32 -6.02
CA SER A 74 6.22 -2.98 -6.58
C SER A 74 5.16 -2.59 -7.61
N ARG A 75 4.73 -3.52 -8.47
CA ARG A 75 3.68 -3.26 -9.48
C ARG A 75 2.31 -3.11 -8.84
N ILE A 76 1.98 -3.95 -7.86
CA ILE A 76 0.72 -3.90 -7.13
C ILE A 76 0.58 -2.55 -6.41
N VAL A 77 1.55 -2.20 -5.58
CA VAL A 77 1.51 -0.97 -4.79
C VAL A 77 1.60 0.28 -5.66
N GLN A 78 2.40 0.26 -6.74
CA GLN A 78 2.44 1.37 -7.71
C GLN A 78 1.06 1.59 -8.33
N TYR A 79 0.38 0.52 -8.75
CA TYR A 79 -0.94 0.63 -9.35
C TYR A 79 -1.96 1.22 -8.36
N ILE A 80 -2.04 0.70 -7.13
CA ILE A 80 -2.92 1.23 -6.08
C ILE A 80 -2.65 2.73 -5.86
N LYS A 81 -1.39 3.10 -5.59
CA LYS A 81 -0.98 4.48 -5.31
C LYS A 81 -1.29 5.42 -6.47
N SER A 82 -1.04 5.01 -7.71
CA SER A 82 -1.31 5.83 -8.89
C SER A 82 -2.81 6.03 -9.13
N ARG A 83 -3.62 4.97 -8.95
CA ARG A 83 -5.09 5.06 -9.13
C ARG A 83 -5.74 5.91 -8.06
N PHE A 84 -5.26 5.83 -6.82
CA PHE A 84 -5.67 6.73 -5.75
C PHE A 84 -5.29 8.17 -6.05
N ALA A 85 -4.01 8.45 -6.34
CA ALA A 85 -3.54 9.81 -6.58
C ALA A 85 -4.31 10.50 -7.72
N GLN A 86 -4.58 9.77 -8.81
CA GLN A 86 -5.36 10.29 -9.94
C GLN A 86 -6.79 10.67 -9.53
N ARG A 87 -7.49 9.78 -8.80
CA ARG A 87 -8.88 10.00 -8.40
C ARG A 87 -9.00 11.06 -7.32
N PHE A 88 -8.14 11.00 -6.31
CA PHE A 88 -8.06 11.98 -5.24
C PHE A 88 -7.84 13.38 -5.82
N ASN A 89 -6.86 13.53 -6.71
CA ASN A 89 -6.59 14.82 -7.33
C ASN A 89 -7.78 15.36 -8.13
N ARG A 90 -8.46 14.49 -8.90
CA ARG A 90 -9.68 14.87 -9.64
C ARG A 90 -10.82 15.29 -8.70
N MET A 91 -11.06 14.54 -7.63
CA MET A 91 -12.12 14.80 -6.65
C MET A 91 -11.88 16.12 -5.90
N MET A 92 -10.64 16.35 -5.49
CA MET A 92 -10.23 17.55 -4.74
C MET A 92 -9.89 18.74 -5.63
N GLN A 93 -10.09 18.64 -6.95
CA GLN A 93 -9.73 19.65 -7.94
C GLN A 93 -8.30 20.18 -7.80
N ARG A 94 -7.36 19.28 -7.45
CA ARG A 94 -5.95 19.63 -7.25
C ARG A 94 -5.05 18.95 -8.28
N THR A 95 -3.83 19.45 -8.38
CA THR A 95 -2.75 18.82 -9.14
C THR A 95 -1.54 18.56 -8.26
N GLY A 96 -0.62 17.72 -8.72
CA GLY A 96 0.65 17.46 -8.04
C GLY A 96 0.69 16.16 -7.25
N PRO A 97 1.82 15.90 -6.56
CA PRO A 97 2.06 14.65 -5.84
C PRO A 97 1.11 14.48 -4.66
N VAL A 98 0.59 13.26 -4.49
CA VAL A 98 -0.23 12.85 -3.32
C VAL A 98 0.60 12.09 -2.30
N TRP A 99 1.61 11.36 -2.75
CA TRP A 99 2.47 10.52 -1.93
C TRP A 99 3.82 11.20 -1.71
N ASN A 100 4.34 11.14 -0.49
CA ASN A 100 5.61 11.78 -0.13
C ASN A 100 6.82 11.09 -0.78
N GLU A 101 6.81 9.75 -0.79
CA GLU A 101 7.94 8.94 -1.23
C GLU A 101 7.50 7.61 -1.86
N ARG A 102 8.48 6.83 -2.31
CA ARG A 102 8.29 5.40 -2.59
C ARG A 102 7.85 4.71 -1.31
N PHE A 103 7.02 3.67 -1.45
CA PHE A 103 6.60 2.90 -0.29
C PHE A 103 7.80 2.22 0.38
N LYS A 104 7.70 2.08 1.71
CA LYS A 104 8.59 1.24 2.53
C LYS A 104 7.95 -0.13 2.66
N ASP A 105 8.79 -1.14 2.79
CA ASP A 105 8.35 -2.52 2.91
C ASP A 105 9.29 -3.32 3.79
N SER A 106 8.72 -4.30 4.47
CA SER A 106 9.41 -5.34 5.22
C SER A 106 8.75 -6.68 4.95
N ILE A 107 9.55 -7.75 4.96
CA ILE A 107 9.08 -9.12 4.74
C ILE A 107 8.73 -9.71 6.10
N VAL A 108 7.49 -10.13 6.26
CA VAL A 108 6.96 -10.60 7.55
C VAL A 108 7.64 -11.89 7.97
N GLU A 109 7.89 -12.79 7.02
CA GLU A 109 8.57 -14.06 7.24
C GLU A 109 10.03 -13.90 7.70
N PHE A 110 10.63 -12.73 7.50
CA PHE A 110 12.01 -12.42 7.92
C PHE A 110 12.07 -11.66 9.25
N ALA A 111 10.93 -11.39 9.89
CA ALA A 111 10.91 -10.82 11.23
C ALA A 111 11.32 -11.86 12.28
N ASP A 112 11.98 -11.43 13.37
CA ASP A 112 12.40 -12.32 14.46
C ASP A 112 11.24 -13.12 15.05
N ASN A 113 10.06 -12.50 15.11
CA ASN A 113 8.81 -13.14 15.50
C ASN A 113 7.66 -12.65 14.60
N PRO A 114 7.33 -13.37 13.52
CA PRO A 114 6.31 -12.95 12.56
C PRO A 114 4.91 -12.78 13.18
N ARG A 115 4.56 -13.60 14.18
CA ARG A 115 3.26 -13.49 14.86
C ARG A 115 3.17 -12.21 15.68
N MET A 116 4.19 -11.93 16.50
CA MET A 116 4.24 -10.69 17.27
C MET A 116 4.35 -9.46 16.38
N TYR A 117 5.08 -9.58 15.27
CA TYR A 117 5.15 -8.52 14.26
C TYR A 117 3.76 -8.13 13.79
N LEU A 118 2.93 -9.09 13.39
CA LEU A 118 1.55 -8.83 12.96
C LEU A 118 0.68 -8.24 14.07
N LEU A 119 0.82 -8.71 15.32
CA LEU A 119 0.08 -8.18 16.47
C LEU A 119 0.44 -6.71 16.79
N ASN A 120 1.69 -6.31 16.55
CA ASN A 120 2.16 -4.95 16.79
C ASN A 120 1.82 -3.98 15.64
N LEU A 121 1.18 -4.46 14.57
CA LEU A 121 0.74 -3.62 13.44
C LEU A 121 -0.71 -3.15 13.56
N ILE A 122 -1.43 -3.55 14.61
CA ILE A 122 -2.87 -3.32 14.82
C ILE A 122 -3.07 -2.25 15.89
#